data_AF-A0A7G1KJ53-F1
#
_entry.id   AF-A0A7G1KJ53-F1
#
_cell.length_a   1.000
_cell.length_b   1.000
_cell.length_c   1.000
_cell.angle_alpha   90.00
_cell.angle_beta   90.00
_cell.angle_gamma   90.00
#
_symmetry.space_group_name_H-M   'P 1'
#
loop_
_entity.id
_entity.type
_entity.pdbx_description
1 polymer ?
#
loop_
_entity_poly.entity_id
_entity_poly.type
_entity_poly.pdbx_seq_one_letter_code
_entity_poly.pdbx_strand_id
1 'polypeptide(L)'
;MAPQAYDRDKALELALAQVEKSFGKGAVMRLGEEARQPISVIPTGSIALDVALGLGGLPRGRIVEIYGPESSGKTTVALHAVANAQAAGGVAAFIDAEHALDPEYARKLGVDTDALLVSQPDTGEQALEIADMLVRSGAIDIIVIDSVAALVPRAEIEGEMGDSHVGLQARLMSQALRKMTSALNNSGTTAIFINQLREKIGVMFGSPETTTGGKALKFYASVRLDVRRIETLKDGSDAVGNRTRVKVVKNKVSPPFKQAEFDILYGHGISKEGSLIDMGVEHGFVRKSGSWYTYEGDQLGQGKENARKFLLENTDVRDEIEKKIKEKLGIGADVTADAGAEAPVDF
;
A
#
# COMPACT_ATOMS: atom_id res chain seq x y z
N MET A 1 -2.00 -51.33 37.34
CA MET A 1 -1.87 -51.08 35.89
C MET A 1 -1.58 -49.61 35.70
N ALA A 2 -0.38 -49.25 35.25
CA ALA A 2 -0.07 -47.87 34.90
C ALA A 2 -0.87 -47.46 33.65
N PRO A 3 -1.39 -46.23 33.56
CA PRO A 3 -2.15 -45.79 32.41
C PRO A 3 -1.26 -45.83 31.17
N GLN A 4 -1.77 -46.45 30.11
CA GLN A 4 -1.14 -46.52 28.81
C GLN A 4 -0.82 -45.09 28.37
N ALA A 5 0.46 -44.76 28.21
CA ALA A 5 0.88 -43.45 27.75
C ALA A 5 0.25 -43.22 26.37
N TYR A 6 -0.74 -42.35 26.32
CA TYR A 6 -1.38 -41.93 25.08
C TYR A 6 -0.28 -41.32 24.21
N ASP A 7 0.03 -41.96 23.08
CA ASP A 7 1.05 -41.49 22.16
C ASP A 7 0.53 -40.23 21.46
N ARG A 8 0.77 -39.08 22.12
CA ARG A 8 0.30 -37.76 21.71
C ARG A 8 0.83 -37.38 20.34
N ASP A 9 2.03 -37.83 19.99
CA ASP A 9 2.68 -37.50 18.73
C ASP A 9 2.00 -38.25 17.59
N LYS A 10 1.74 -39.55 17.76
CA LYS A 10 0.98 -40.34 16.79
C LYS A 10 -0.46 -39.84 16.61
N ALA A 11 -1.12 -39.45 17.70
CA ALA A 11 -2.47 -38.88 17.63
C ALA A 11 -2.48 -37.52 16.91
N LEU A 12 -1.44 -36.71 17.12
CA LEU A 12 -1.25 -35.43 16.43
C LEU A 12 -1.01 -35.64 14.94
N GLU A 13 -0.12 -36.56 14.54
CA GLU A 13 0.15 -36.87 13.14
C GLU A 13 -1.10 -37.35 12.38
N LEU A 14 -1.88 -38.24 13.00
CA LEU A 14 -3.15 -38.69 12.43
C LEU A 14 -4.15 -37.54 12.25
N ALA A 15 -4.23 -36.63 13.24
CA ALA A 15 -5.08 -35.46 13.15
C ALA A 15 -4.61 -34.50 12.04
N LEU A 16 -3.29 -34.24 11.93
CA LEU A 16 -2.72 -33.42 10.87
C LEU A 16 -3.00 -34.02 9.48
N ALA A 17 -2.76 -35.32 9.29
CA ALA A 17 -3.05 -36.01 8.04
C ALA A 17 -4.54 -36.00 7.68
N GLN A 18 -5.43 -36.13 8.68
CA GLN A 18 -6.88 -36.05 8.46
C GLN A 18 -7.33 -34.64 8.07
N VAL A 19 -6.74 -33.60 8.66
CA VAL A 19 -6.98 -32.21 8.29
C VAL A 19 -6.51 -31.96 6.87
N GLU A 20 -5.29 -32.36 6.51
CA GLU A 20 -4.75 -32.20 5.16
C GLU A 20 -5.58 -32.94 4.10
N LYS A 21 -6.05 -34.17 4.42
CA LYS A 21 -6.94 -34.94 3.54
C LYS A 21 -8.30 -34.26 3.33
N SER A 22 -8.83 -33.62 4.37
CA SER A 22 -10.18 -33.02 4.34
C SER A 22 -10.20 -31.61 3.75
N PHE A 23 -9.10 -30.85 3.92
CA PHE A 23 -9.05 -29.41 3.62
C PHE A 23 -7.93 -29.03 2.64
N GLY A 24 -7.14 -29.99 2.17
CA GLY A 24 -6.06 -29.79 1.21
C GLY A 24 -4.68 -29.63 1.84
N LYS A 25 -3.64 -29.75 1.00
CA LYS A 25 -2.25 -29.52 1.39
C LYS A 25 -2.08 -28.12 1.98
N GLY A 26 -1.39 -28.00 3.11
CA GLY A 26 -1.14 -26.72 3.79
C GLY A 26 -2.30 -26.20 4.66
N ALA A 27 -3.39 -26.95 4.83
CA ALA A 27 -4.50 -26.55 5.71
C ALA A 27 -4.10 -26.45 7.20
N VAL A 28 -3.08 -27.21 7.62
CA VAL A 28 -2.46 -27.12 8.94
C VAL A 28 -0.97 -27.40 8.82
N MET A 29 -0.15 -26.53 9.39
CA MET A 29 1.32 -26.62 9.30
C MET A 29 1.94 -26.16 10.62
N ARG A 30 3.14 -26.63 10.95
CA ARG A 30 3.86 -26.08 12.11
C ARG A 30 4.46 -24.73 11.74
N LEU A 31 4.30 -23.75 12.63
CA LEU A 31 4.72 -22.37 12.38
C LEU A 31 6.23 -22.21 12.12
N GLY A 32 7.06 -23.18 12.54
CA GLY A 32 8.51 -23.17 12.35
C GLY A 32 9.03 -24.05 11.20
N GLU A 33 8.16 -24.79 10.50
CA GLU A 33 8.56 -25.66 9.38
C GLU A 33 8.65 -24.90 8.04
N GLU A 34 8.08 -23.70 7.94
CA GLU A 34 8.44 -22.74 6.90
C GLU A 34 9.51 -21.77 7.44
N ALA A 35 10.63 -21.67 6.73
CA ALA A 35 11.29 -20.37 6.62
C ALA A 35 10.25 -19.44 6.01
N ARG A 36 9.57 -18.61 6.82
CA ARG A 36 8.52 -17.67 6.34
C ARG A 36 9.00 -17.03 5.05
N GLN A 37 8.36 -17.36 3.93
CA GLN A 37 8.71 -16.71 2.68
C GLN A 37 8.56 -15.19 2.89
N PRO A 38 9.56 -14.39 2.48
CA PRO A 38 9.46 -12.94 2.59
C PRO A 38 8.15 -12.46 1.96
N ILE A 39 7.40 -11.63 2.68
CA ILE A 39 6.17 -11.06 2.13
C ILE A 39 6.55 -10.21 0.93
N SER A 40 6.08 -10.59 -0.26
CA SER A 40 6.29 -9.81 -1.47
C SER A 40 5.56 -8.47 -1.38
N VAL A 41 6.15 -7.44 -2.00
CA VAL A 41 5.68 -6.05 -1.89
C VAL A 41 5.53 -5.38 -3.24
N ILE A 42 4.71 -4.32 -3.26
CA ILE A 42 4.59 -3.36 -4.37
C ILE A 42 5.20 -2.03 -3.90
N PRO A 43 6.28 -1.53 -4.53
CA PRO A 43 6.87 -0.24 -4.19
C PRO A 43 5.85 0.90 -4.26
N THR A 44 5.95 1.86 -3.34
CA THR A 44 4.98 2.97 -3.24
C THR A 44 5.29 4.14 -4.17
N GLY A 45 6.49 4.15 -4.77
CA GLY A 45 7.02 5.29 -5.54
C GLY A 45 7.73 6.34 -4.67
N SER A 46 7.66 6.21 -3.34
CA SER A 46 8.45 7.00 -2.40
C SER A 46 9.36 6.11 -1.58
N ILE A 47 10.68 6.26 -1.76
CA ILE A 47 11.67 5.54 -0.93
C ILE A 47 11.46 5.81 0.57
N ALA A 48 11.07 7.03 0.94
CA ALA A 48 10.80 7.39 2.32
C ALA A 48 9.62 6.57 2.88
N LEU A 49 8.56 6.40 2.08
CA LEU A 49 7.40 5.58 2.48
C LEU A 49 7.72 4.08 2.49
N ASP A 50 8.48 3.59 1.53
CA ASP A 50 8.94 2.20 1.46
C ASP A 50 9.78 1.83 2.69
N VAL A 51 10.66 2.73 3.13
CA VAL A 51 11.43 2.63 4.38
C VAL A 51 10.53 2.69 5.62
N ALA A 52 9.55 3.61 5.64
CA ALA A 52 8.61 3.73 6.76
C ALA A 52 7.70 2.50 6.90
N LEU A 53 7.38 1.81 5.80
CA LEU A 53 6.68 0.53 5.80
C LEU A 53 7.57 -0.61 6.31
N GLY A 54 8.88 -0.49 6.15
CA GLY A 54 9.90 -1.42 6.67
C GLY A 54 10.08 -2.70 5.85
N LEU A 55 9.22 -2.96 4.86
CA LEU A 55 9.36 -4.06 3.91
C LEU A 55 9.75 -3.59 2.51
N GLY A 56 9.86 -2.27 2.29
CA GLY A 56 10.16 -1.72 0.98
C GLY A 56 8.94 -1.51 0.08
N GLY A 57 7.72 -1.63 0.60
CA GLY A 57 6.49 -1.35 -0.15
C GLY A 57 5.21 -1.86 0.52
N LEU A 58 4.11 -1.80 -0.21
CA LEU A 58 2.81 -2.31 0.20
C LEU A 58 2.78 -3.84 0.11
N PRO A 59 2.30 -4.56 1.14
CA PRO A 59 2.33 -6.02 1.15
C PRO A 59 1.29 -6.62 0.18
N ARG A 60 1.74 -7.55 -0.67
CA ARG A 60 0.89 -8.34 -1.56
C ARG A 60 -0.06 -9.26 -0.79
N GLY A 61 -1.22 -9.52 -1.39
CA GLY A 61 -2.28 -10.35 -0.82
C GLY A 61 -3.00 -9.76 0.39
N ARG A 62 -2.86 -8.44 0.61
CA ARG A 62 -3.38 -7.75 1.81
C ARG A 62 -4.23 -6.55 1.46
N ILE A 63 -5.02 -6.13 2.45
CA ILE A 63 -5.80 -4.90 2.43
C ILE A 63 -4.95 -3.76 2.99
N VAL A 64 -4.91 -2.64 2.28
CA VAL A 64 -4.30 -1.37 2.66
C VAL A 64 -5.39 -0.30 2.69
N GLU A 65 -5.43 0.52 3.74
CA GLU A 65 -6.29 1.71 3.78
C GLU A 65 -5.43 2.96 3.67
N ILE A 66 -5.72 3.84 2.71
CA ILE A 66 -5.11 5.16 2.56
C ILE A 66 -6.17 6.19 2.85
N TYR A 67 -6.00 6.97 3.91
CA TYR A 67 -6.99 7.96 4.33
C TYR A 67 -6.34 9.29 4.69
N GLY A 68 -7.15 10.35 4.73
CA GLY A 68 -6.68 11.70 5.02
C GLY A 68 -7.61 12.78 4.49
N PRO A 69 -7.27 14.06 4.71
CA PRO A 69 -8.04 15.19 4.20
C PRO A 69 -8.18 15.19 2.67
N GLU A 70 -9.08 16.02 2.16
CA GLU A 70 -9.15 16.31 0.73
C GLU A 70 -7.83 16.89 0.23
N SER A 71 -7.49 16.61 -1.03
CA SER A 71 -6.27 17.09 -1.68
C SER A 71 -4.96 16.79 -0.94
N SER A 72 -4.95 15.77 -0.06
CA SER A 72 -3.75 15.37 0.67
C SER A 72 -2.79 14.49 -0.14
N GLY A 73 -3.21 13.99 -1.30
CA GLY A 73 -2.42 13.11 -2.18
C GLY A 73 -2.75 11.61 -2.07
N LYS A 74 -3.90 11.23 -1.49
CA LYS A 74 -4.34 9.83 -1.34
C LYS A 74 -4.34 9.08 -2.68
N THR A 75 -5.05 9.61 -3.67
CA THR A 75 -5.16 9.03 -5.01
C THR A 75 -3.81 9.03 -5.73
N THR A 76 -2.99 10.07 -5.57
CA THR A 76 -1.62 10.09 -6.10
C THR A 76 -0.75 8.94 -5.55
N VAL A 77 -0.79 8.69 -4.24
CA VAL A 77 -0.05 7.57 -3.64
C VAL A 77 -0.56 6.22 -4.18
N ALA A 78 -1.87 6.07 -4.33
CA ALA A 78 -2.45 4.84 -4.90
C ALA A 78 -2.06 4.64 -6.37
N LEU A 79 -2.10 5.71 -7.18
CA LEU A 79 -1.73 5.66 -8.60
C LEU A 79 -0.25 5.35 -8.81
N HIS A 80 0.66 5.83 -7.93
CA HIS A 80 2.06 5.39 -7.99
C HIS A 80 2.23 3.91 -7.64
N ALA A 81 1.48 3.38 -6.68
CA ALA A 81 1.50 1.94 -6.41
C ALA A 81 0.98 1.14 -7.61
N VAL A 82 -0.05 1.63 -8.31
CA VAL A 82 -0.56 1.06 -9.56
C VAL A 82 0.51 1.09 -10.66
N ALA A 83 1.13 2.25 -10.91
CA ALA A 83 2.18 2.41 -11.90
C ALA A 83 3.36 1.45 -11.64
N ASN A 84 3.80 1.31 -10.39
CA ASN A 84 4.87 0.38 -10.03
C ASN A 84 4.47 -1.09 -10.20
N ALA A 85 3.22 -1.45 -9.92
CA ALA A 85 2.73 -2.80 -10.17
C ALA A 85 2.70 -3.12 -11.67
N GLN A 86 2.23 -2.19 -12.50
CA GLN A 86 2.22 -2.33 -13.96
C GLN A 86 3.64 -2.38 -14.54
N ALA A 87 4.56 -1.54 -14.05
CA ALA A 87 5.96 -1.57 -14.45
C ALA A 87 6.64 -2.91 -14.14
N ALA A 88 6.17 -3.65 -13.13
CA ALA A 88 6.61 -5.00 -12.81
C ALA A 88 5.91 -6.10 -13.64
N GLY A 89 5.12 -5.72 -14.66
CA GLY A 89 4.35 -6.63 -15.52
C GLY A 89 3.03 -7.11 -14.92
N GLY A 90 2.59 -6.52 -13.80
CA GLY A 90 1.35 -6.88 -13.13
C GLY A 90 0.11 -6.20 -13.72
N VAL A 91 -1.06 -6.76 -13.44
CA VAL A 91 -2.35 -6.21 -13.89
C VAL A 91 -2.98 -5.39 -12.77
N ALA A 92 -3.46 -4.20 -13.11
CA ALA A 92 -4.10 -3.29 -12.17
C ALA A 92 -5.58 -3.07 -12.50
N ALA A 93 -6.38 -2.89 -11.45
CA ALA A 93 -7.77 -2.48 -11.55
C ALA A 93 -8.06 -1.26 -10.65
N PHE A 94 -8.98 -0.41 -11.09
CA PHE A 94 -9.40 0.79 -10.38
C PHE A 94 -10.94 0.87 -10.37
N ILE A 95 -11.51 0.83 -9.17
CA ILE A 95 -12.94 1.01 -8.92
C ILE A 95 -13.14 2.48 -8.54
N ASP A 96 -13.54 3.29 -9.51
CA ASP A 96 -13.75 4.74 -9.39
C ASP A 96 -15.21 5.02 -9.00
N ALA A 97 -15.51 4.85 -7.71
CA ALA A 97 -16.81 5.19 -7.14
C ALA A 97 -17.00 6.71 -6.95
N GLU A 98 -15.92 7.50 -6.91
CA GLU A 98 -16.01 8.97 -6.87
C GLU A 98 -16.22 9.61 -8.25
N HIS A 99 -16.12 8.84 -9.35
CA HIS A 99 -16.16 9.34 -10.72
C HIS A 99 -15.17 10.50 -10.99
N ALA A 100 -14.00 10.42 -10.36
CA ALA A 100 -13.05 11.53 -10.30
C ALA A 100 -11.66 11.18 -10.83
N LEU A 101 -11.48 9.97 -11.38
CA LEU A 101 -10.21 9.56 -11.96
C LEU A 101 -9.93 10.33 -13.26
N ASP A 102 -8.81 11.07 -13.28
CA ASP A 102 -8.28 11.76 -14.47
C ASP A 102 -7.27 10.84 -15.20
N PRO A 103 -7.58 10.34 -16.41
CA PRO A 103 -6.68 9.49 -17.18
C PRO A 103 -5.39 10.19 -17.61
N GLU A 104 -5.43 11.50 -17.92
CA GLU A 104 -4.23 12.24 -18.31
C GLU A 104 -3.27 12.39 -17.12
N TYR A 105 -3.81 12.67 -15.95
CA TYR A 105 -3.03 12.72 -14.72
C TYR A 105 -2.44 11.35 -14.39
N ALA A 106 -3.24 10.28 -14.45
CA ALA A 106 -2.75 8.91 -14.23
C ALA A 106 -1.59 8.56 -15.17
N ARG A 107 -1.71 8.87 -16.47
CA ARG A 107 -0.66 8.62 -17.47
C ARG A 107 0.63 9.38 -17.13
N LYS A 108 0.54 10.63 -16.66
CA LYS A 108 1.70 11.42 -16.21
C LYS A 108 2.39 10.82 -14.98
N LEU A 109 1.65 10.08 -14.14
CA LEU A 109 2.21 9.36 -12.99
C LEU A 109 2.86 8.01 -13.38
N GLY A 110 2.86 7.65 -14.67
CA GLY A 110 3.42 6.41 -15.18
C GLY A 110 2.45 5.23 -15.20
N VAL A 111 1.14 5.46 -15.00
CA VAL A 111 0.12 4.43 -15.16
C VAL A 111 -0.07 4.14 -16.64
N ASP A 112 -0.02 2.87 -17.01
CA ASP A 112 -0.47 2.42 -18.32
C ASP A 112 -2.01 2.39 -18.32
N THR A 113 -2.60 3.51 -18.74
CA THR A 113 -4.05 3.68 -18.77
C THR A 113 -4.73 2.84 -19.84
N ASP A 114 -4.00 2.36 -20.84
CA ASP A 114 -4.57 1.55 -21.92
C ASP A 114 -4.75 0.09 -21.45
N ALA A 115 -3.91 -0.36 -20.51
CA ALA A 115 -4.02 -1.65 -19.82
C ALA A 115 -4.77 -1.61 -18.48
N LEU A 116 -5.06 -0.41 -17.93
CA LEU A 116 -5.74 -0.27 -16.64
C LEU A 116 -7.22 -0.67 -16.74
N LEU A 117 -7.65 -1.64 -15.95
CA LEU A 117 -9.06 -2.00 -15.84
C LEU A 117 -9.78 -0.98 -14.96
N VAL A 118 -10.71 -0.20 -15.53
CA VAL A 118 -11.50 0.79 -14.78
C VAL A 118 -12.96 0.36 -14.70
N SER A 119 -13.56 0.51 -13.52
CA SER A 119 -14.99 0.33 -13.31
C SER A 119 -15.55 1.54 -12.57
N GLN A 120 -16.67 2.06 -13.08
CA GLN A 120 -17.45 3.14 -12.48
C GLN A 120 -18.82 2.58 -12.08
N PRO A 121 -18.94 2.04 -10.87
CA PRO A 121 -20.15 1.35 -10.41
C PRO A 121 -21.24 2.32 -9.96
N ASP A 122 -22.50 1.91 -10.11
CA ASP A 122 -23.68 2.67 -9.68
C ASP A 122 -23.97 2.50 -8.18
N THR A 123 -23.54 1.39 -7.57
CA THR A 123 -23.82 1.06 -6.15
C THR A 123 -22.59 0.50 -5.44
N GLY A 124 -22.54 0.67 -4.12
CA GLY A 124 -21.49 0.11 -3.27
C GLY A 124 -21.44 -1.42 -3.32
N GLU A 125 -22.58 -2.10 -3.41
CA GLU A 125 -22.64 -3.55 -3.61
C GLU A 125 -21.96 -3.97 -4.91
N GLN A 126 -22.34 -3.34 -6.03
CA GLN A 126 -21.77 -3.63 -7.34
C GLN A 126 -20.26 -3.38 -7.36
N ALA A 127 -19.79 -2.27 -6.79
CA ALA A 127 -18.38 -1.94 -6.68
C ALA A 127 -17.57 -3.08 -6.00
N LEU A 128 -18.08 -3.56 -4.86
CA LEU A 128 -17.41 -4.60 -4.07
C LEU A 128 -17.54 -6.00 -4.70
N GLU A 129 -18.63 -6.29 -5.40
CA GLU A 129 -18.82 -7.52 -6.16
C GLU A 129 -17.86 -7.59 -7.36
N ILE A 130 -17.74 -6.50 -8.13
CA ILE A 130 -16.76 -6.39 -9.23
C ILE A 130 -15.35 -6.61 -8.68
N ALA A 131 -15.00 -5.94 -7.58
CA ALA A 131 -13.70 -6.12 -6.93
C ALA A 131 -13.45 -7.57 -6.49
N ASP A 132 -14.42 -8.24 -5.86
CA ASP A 132 -14.28 -9.63 -5.42
C ASP A 132 -14.15 -10.59 -6.62
N MET A 133 -14.91 -10.38 -7.70
CA MET A 133 -14.79 -11.18 -8.94
C MET A 133 -13.42 -11.03 -9.58
N LEU A 134 -12.92 -9.80 -9.70
CA LEU A 134 -11.60 -9.51 -10.24
C LEU A 134 -10.49 -10.16 -9.40
N VAL A 135 -10.56 -10.05 -8.07
CA VAL A 135 -9.59 -10.70 -7.17
C VAL A 135 -9.61 -12.22 -7.31
N ARG A 136 -10.81 -12.84 -7.36
CA ARG A 136 -10.95 -14.30 -7.47
C ARG A 136 -10.48 -14.86 -8.81
N SER A 137 -10.40 -14.05 -9.86
CA SER A 137 -9.83 -14.47 -11.14
C SER A 137 -8.36 -14.88 -11.03
N GLY A 138 -7.65 -14.40 -10.00
CA GLY A 138 -6.21 -14.60 -9.83
C GLY A 138 -5.35 -13.78 -10.79
N ALA A 139 -5.95 -12.96 -11.66
CA ALA A 139 -5.24 -12.21 -12.68
C ALA A 139 -4.83 -10.80 -12.27
N ILE A 140 -5.28 -10.30 -11.10
CA ILE A 140 -5.04 -8.91 -10.65
C ILE A 140 -3.95 -8.86 -9.58
N ASP A 141 -2.94 -8.03 -9.78
CA ASP A 141 -1.88 -7.79 -8.80
C ASP A 141 -2.25 -6.72 -7.78
N ILE A 142 -2.96 -5.68 -8.24
CA ILE A 142 -3.38 -4.54 -7.42
C ILE A 142 -4.76 -4.05 -7.83
N ILE A 143 -5.60 -3.78 -6.84
CA ILE A 143 -6.92 -3.17 -7.04
C ILE A 143 -7.09 -1.97 -6.11
N VAL A 144 -7.51 -0.84 -6.65
CA VAL A 144 -7.81 0.38 -5.90
C VAL A 144 -9.32 0.60 -5.87
N ILE A 145 -9.86 0.95 -4.71
CA ILE A 145 -11.25 1.37 -4.52
C ILE A 145 -11.24 2.83 -4.06
N ASP A 146 -11.63 3.74 -4.95
CA ASP A 146 -11.68 5.19 -4.71
C ASP A 146 -13.13 5.70 -4.81
N SER A 147 -13.84 5.91 -3.70
CA SER A 147 -13.44 5.73 -2.31
C SER A 147 -14.50 5.03 -1.48
N VAL A 148 -14.13 4.57 -0.29
CA VAL A 148 -15.05 3.94 0.67
C VAL A 148 -16.24 4.85 0.98
N ALA A 149 -16.04 6.18 1.00
CA ALA A 149 -17.10 7.13 1.28
C ALA A 149 -18.18 7.12 0.20
N ALA A 150 -17.80 6.84 -1.05
CA ALA A 150 -18.67 6.78 -2.22
C ALA A 150 -19.31 5.40 -2.46
N LEU A 151 -19.01 4.39 -1.61
CA LEU A 151 -19.67 3.09 -1.66
C LEU A 151 -21.07 3.18 -1.03
N VAL A 152 -21.99 3.86 -1.73
CA VAL A 152 -23.36 4.09 -1.26
C VAL A 152 -24.20 2.84 -1.53
N PRO A 153 -24.84 2.22 -0.52
CA PRO A 153 -25.69 1.06 -0.72
C PRO A 153 -26.89 1.37 -1.63
N ARG A 154 -27.32 0.39 -2.44
CA ARG A 154 -28.46 0.55 -3.36
C ARG A 154 -29.73 1.10 -2.70
N ALA A 155 -30.07 0.59 -1.52
CA ALA A 155 -31.26 1.03 -0.80
C ALA A 155 -31.20 2.50 -0.36
N GLU A 156 -30.01 3.09 -0.23
CA GLU A 156 -29.83 4.51 0.06
C GLU A 156 -29.90 5.35 -1.21
N ILE A 157 -29.47 4.82 -2.37
CA ILE A 157 -29.59 5.49 -3.67
C ILE A 157 -31.04 5.52 -4.17
N GLU A 158 -31.78 4.43 -3.98
CA GLU A 158 -33.19 4.31 -4.38
C GLU A 158 -34.16 4.96 -3.37
N GLY A 159 -33.68 5.29 -2.16
CA GLY A 159 -34.46 5.95 -1.12
C GLY A 159 -34.66 7.45 -1.35
N GLU A 160 -35.50 8.07 -0.53
CA GLU A 160 -35.73 9.52 -0.59
C GLU A 160 -34.71 10.29 0.27
N MET A 161 -34.43 11.54 -0.11
CA MET A 161 -33.57 12.41 0.68
C MET A 161 -34.16 12.64 2.08
N GLY A 162 -33.46 12.15 3.10
CA GLY A 162 -33.91 12.23 4.50
C GLY A 162 -34.29 10.87 5.09
N ASP A 163 -34.34 9.82 4.28
CA ASP A 163 -34.54 8.45 4.76
C ASP A 163 -33.36 7.99 5.63
N SER A 164 -33.71 7.26 6.70
CA SER A 164 -32.75 6.84 7.71
C SER A 164 -32.21 5.44 7.40
N HIS A 165 -31.02 5.38 6.81
CA HIS A 165 -30.31 4.13 6.51
C HIS A 165 -29.14 3.87 7.48
N VAL A 166 -29.44 3.83 8.78
CA VAL A 166 -28.40 3.76 9.83
C VAL A 166 -27.51 2.53 9.67
N GLY A 167 -26.23 2.78 9.38
CA GLY A 167 -25.17 1.77 9.41
C GLY A 167 -25.18 0.78 8.23
N LEU A 168 -25.96 1.04 7.17
CA LEU A 168 -26.05 0.15 6.02
C LEU A 168 -24.70 -0.04 5.33
N GLN A 169 -23.99 1.05 5.04
CA GLN A 169 -22.63 1.02 4.48
C GLN A 169 -21.64 0.24 5.36
N ALA A 170 -21.71 0.39 6.69
CA ALA A 170 -20.83 -0.33 7.61
C ALA A 170 -21.07 -1.84 7.59
N ARG A 171 -22.32 -2.28 7.42
CA ARG A 171 -22.68 -3.70 7.27
C ARG A 171 -22.20 -4.27 5.94
N LEU A 172 -22.41 -3.52 4.85
CA LEU A 172 -21.92 -3.86 3.52
C LEU A 172 -20.40 -4.09 3.53
N MET A 173 -19.64 -3.11 4.05
CA MET A 173 -18.18 -3.22 4.19
C MET A 173 -17.76 -4.43 5.03
N SER A 174 -18.45 -4.68 6.15
CA SER A 174 -18.16 -5.82 7.02
C SER A 174 -18.35 -7.17 6.33
N GLN A 175 -19.35 -7.28 5.45
CA GLN A 175 -19.62 -8.49 4.68
C GLN A 175 -18.62 -8.66 3.54
N ALA A 176 -18.36 -7.61 2.77
CA ALA A 176 -17.42 -7.64 1.66
C ALA A 176 -16.00 -7.98 2.10
N LEU A 177 -15.46 -7.27 3.10
CA LEU A 177 -14.10 -7.51 3.58
C LEU A 177 -13.93 -8.94 4.13
N ARG A 178 -14.96 -9.51 4.76
CA ARG A 178 -14.95 -10.90 5.23
C ARG A 178 -14.82 -11.90 4.08
N LYS A 179 -15.48 -11.65 2.95
CA LYS A 179 -15.40 -12.50 1.75
C LYS A 179 -14.07 -12.32 1.00
N MET A 180 -13.62 -11.07 0.85
CA MET A 180 -12.45 -10.72 0.05
C MET A 180 -11.12 -11.10 0.71
N THR A 181 -11.02 -11.07 2.04
CA THR A 181 -9.72 -11.26 2.74
C THR A 181 -9.02 -12.57 2.35
N SER A 182 -9.76 -13.68 2.28
CA SER A 182 -9.19 -14.96 1.87
C SER A 182 -8.84 -14.98 0.39
N ALA A 183 -9.65 -14.35 -0.46
CA ALA A 183 -9.41 -14.30 -1.90
C ALA A 183 -8.13 -13.51 -2.20
N LEU A 184 -7.96 -12.33 -1.59
CA LEU A 184 -6.77 -11.50 -1.70
C LEU A 184 -5.50 -12.24 -1.29
N ASN A 185 -5.53 -12.95 -0.16
CA ASN A 185 -4.38 -13.70 0.31
C ASN A 185 -3.98 -14.82 -0.67
N ASN A 186 -4.96 -15.53 -1.23
CA ASN A 186 -4.71 -16.64 -2.14
C ASN A 186 -4.27 -16.19 -3.54
N SER A 187 -4.78 -15.05 -4.03
CA SER A 187 -4.40 -14.49 -5.33
C SER A 187 -3.12 -13.64 -5.28
N GLY A 188 -2.66 -13.25 -4.09
CA GLY A 188 -1.56 -12.29 -3.94
C GLY A 188 -1.95 -10.85 -4.31
N THR A 189 -3.23 -10.57 -4.55
CA THR A 189 -3.71 -9.22 -4.93
C THR A 189 -3.63 -8.25 -3.76
N THR A 190 -3.04 -7.07 -3.97
CA THR A 190 -3.10 -5.96 -3.00
C THR A 190 -4.38 -5.16 -3.22
N ALA A 191 -5.23 -5.03 -2.20
CA ALA A 191 -6.41 -4.16 -2.26
C ALA A 191 -6.17 -2.85 -1.50
N ILE A 192 -6.19 -1.73 -2.21
CA ILE A 192 -6.10 -0.38 -1.64
C ILE A 192 -7.50 0.21 -1.54
N PHE A 193 -7.92 0.55 -0.33
CA PHE A 193 -9.13 1.34 -0.09
C PHE A 193 -8.73 2.78 0.22
N ILE A 194 -9.14 3.72 -0.64
CA ILE A 194 -9.04 5.14 -0.36
C ILE A 194 -10.23 5.54 0.52
N ASN A 195 -9.97 6.35 1.54
CA ASN A 195 -11.01 6.76 2.48
C ASN A 195 -10.86 8.23 2.86
N GLN A 196 -11.98 8.82 3.25
CA GLN A 196 -12.07 10.20 3.69
C GLN A 196 -12.16 10.29 5.20
N LEU A 197 -11.72 11.42 5.76
CA LEU A 197 -11.95 11.76 7.15
C LEU A 197 -13.36 12.33 7.34
N ARG A 198 -13.95 12.04 8.50
CA ARG A 198 -15.16 12.62 9.05
C ARG A 198 -14.92 12.91 10.53
N GLU A 199 -15.72 13.79 11.11
CA GLU A 199 -15.67 14.07 12.54
C GLU A 199 -16.80 13.34 13.28
N LYS A 200 -16.49 12.80 14.45
CA LYS A 200 -17.50 12.27 15.37
C LYS A 200 -18.01 13.39 16.26
N ILE A 201 -19.31 13.66 16.14
CA ILE A 201 -20.01 14.59 17.03
C ILE A 201 -19.95 14.06 18.47
N GLY A 202 -19.66 14.95 19.43
CA GLY A 202 -19.71 14.65 20.87
C GLY A 202 -18.43 14.08 21.49
N VAL A 203 -17.30 14.06 20.77
CA VAL A 203 -16.00 13.68 21.34
C VAL A 203 -15.39 14.88 22.08
N MET A 204 -15.37 14.83 23.41
CA MET A 204 -14.75 15.87 24.26
C MET A 204 -13.27 15.62 24.60
N PHE A 205 -12.77 14.39 24.38
CA PHE A 205 -11.39 14.01 24.68
C PHE A 205 -10.82 13.10 23.59
N GLY A 206 -9.57 13.36 23.15
CA GLY A 206 -8.92 12.66 22.05
C GLY A 206 -9.23 13.26 20.67
N SER A 207 -8.87 12.54 19.61
CA SER A 207 -9.14 13.00 18.23
C SER A 207 -10.59 12.71 17.84
N PRO A 208 -11.33 13.70 17.30
CA PRO A 208 -12.68 13.51 16.78
C PRO A 208 -12.69 12.80 15.42
N GLU A 209 -11.54 12.69 14.76
CA GLU A 209 -11.45 12.16 13.39
C GLU A 209 -11.77 10.66 13.32
N THR A 210 -12.55 10.28 12.32
CA THR A 210 -12.85 8.89 11.95
C THR A 210 -12.88 8.73 10.44
N THR A 211 -12.81 7.49 9.98
CA THR A 211 -12.97 7.14 8.56
C THR A 211 -14.38 6.59 8.31
N THR A 212 -14.84 6.66 7.05
CA THR A 212 -16.16 6.16 6.62
C THR A 212 -16.17 4.63 6.48
N GLY A 213 -17.35 4.02 6.27
CA GLY A 213 -17.48 2.56 6.10
C GLY A 213 -17.44 1.74 7.39
N GLY A 214 -17.60 2.38 8.56
CA GLY A 214 -17.62 1.71 9.86
C GLY A 214 -16.24 1.29 10.38
N LYS A 215 -16.19 0.25 11.22
CA LYS A 215 -14.93 -0.20 11.86
C LYS A 215 -14.23 -1.35 11.15
N ALA A 216 -14.92 -2.08 10.26
CA ALA A 216 -14.40 -3.32 9.67
C ALA A 216 -13.07 -3.12 8.95
N LEU A 217 -12.98 -2.12 8.08
CA LEU A 217 -11.76 -1.83 7.32
C LEU A 217 -10.56 -1.60 8.24
N LYS A 218 -10.75 -0.91 9.37
CA LYS A 218 -9.69 -0.69 10.37
C LYS A 218 -9.13 -2.00 10.94
N PHE A 219 -9.92 -3.06 11.04
CA PHE A 219 -9.48 -4.37 11.55
C PHE A 219 -8.85 -5.23 10.45
N TYR A 220 -9.47 -5.28 9.28
CA TYR A 220 -9.03 -6.08 8.14
C TYR A 220 -7.76 -5.54 7.48
N ALA A 221 -7.60 -4.22 7.39
CA ALA A 221 -6.40 -3.61 6.84
C ALA A 221 -5.13 -4.09 7.55
N SER A 222 -4.15 -4.56 6.78
CA SER A 222 -2.82 -4.90 7.29
C SER A 222 -1.96 -3.65 7.46
N VAL A 223 -2.13 -2.69 6.56
CA VAL A 223 -1.47 -1.38 6.60
C VAL A 223 -2.53 -0.29 6.56
N ARG A 224 -2.36 0.76 7.37
CA ARG A 224 -3.18 1.98 7.30
C ARG A 224 -2.27 3.20 7.24
N LEU A 225 -2.50 4.06 6.26
CA LEU A 225 -1.72 5.25 5.96
C LEU A 225 -2.58 6.50 6.18
N ASP A 226 -2.14 7.40 7.05
CA ASP A 226 -2.71 8.74 7.23
C ASP A 226 -1.88 9.73 6.40
N VAL A 227 -2.45 10.21 5.31
CA VAL A 227 -1.80 11.08 4.32
C VAL A 227 -2.27 12.51 4.52
N ARG A 228 -1.34 13.43 4.79
CA ARG A 228 -1.63 14.86 5.01
C ARG A 228 -0.68 15.74 4.22
N ARG A 229 -1.22 16.78 3.60
CA ARG A 229 -0.42 17.94 3.15
C ARG A 229 0.06 18.71 4.39
N ILE A 230 1.36 18.97 4.48
CA ILE A 230 1.95 19.74 5.58
C ILE A 230 2.46 21.12 5.13
N GLU A 231 2.82 21.29 3.86
CA GLU A 231 3.30 22.57 3.32
C GLU A 231 3.00 22.64 1.81
N THR A 232 2.81 23.86 1.28
CA THR A 232 2.73 24.11 -0.16
C THR A 232 4.11 24.50 -0.68
N LEU A 233 4.61 23.78 -1.69
CA LEU A 233 5.88 24.08 -2.35
C LEU A 233 5.68 25.21 -3.36
N LYS A 234 6.60 26.18 -3.37
CA LYS A 234 6.56 27.33 -4.27
C LYS A 234 7.86 27.49 -5.05
N ASP A 235 7.73 27.89 -6.31
CA ASP A 235 8.82 28.42 -7.12
C ASP A 235 8.50 29.89 -7.44
N GLY A 236 9.23 30.82 -6.81
CA GLY A 236 8.87 32.23 -6.79
C GLY A 236 7.47 32.47 -6.19
N SER A 237 6.53 32.97 -6.99
CA SER A 237 5.14 33.19 -6.61
C SER A 237 4.24 31.96 -6.78
N ASP A 238 4.67 30.99 -7.59
CA ASP A 238 3.78 29.97 -8.14
C ASP A 238 3.80 28.71 -7.27
N ALA A 239 2.61 28.17 -6.98
CA ALA A 239 2.49 26.93 -6.23
C ALA A 239 2.77 25.74 -7.17
N VAL A 240 3.88 25.03 -6.94
CA VAL A 240 4.37 23.95 -7.82
C VAL A 240 4.11 22.55 -7.28
N GLY A 241 3.72 22.44 -6.01
CA GLY A 241 3.42 21.15 -5.40
C GLY A 241 3.09 21.25 -3.92
N ASN A 242 3.11 20.10 -3.26
CA ASN A 242 2.83 19.96 -1.83
C ASN A 242 3.89 19.09 -1.16
N ARG A 243 4.36 19.49 0.02
CA ARG A 243 5.04 18.59 0.95
C ARG A 243 3.97 17.75 1.63
N THR A 244 4.09 16.43 1.52
CA THR A 244 3.13 15.47 2.05
C THR A 244 3.81 14.62 3.12
N ARG A 245 3.12 14.43 4.24
CA ARG A 245 3.48 13.51 5.31
C ARG A 245 2.54 12.32 5.28
N VAL A 246 3.11 11.11 5.33
CA VAL A 246 2.37 9.86 5.47
C VAL A 246 2.77 9.20 6.78
N LYS A 247 1.79 8.97 7.66
CA LYS A 247 2.00 8.21 8.91
C LYS A 247 1.46 6.80 8.76
N VAL A 248 2.30 5.81 9.07
CA VAL A 248 1.90 4.39 9.09
C VAL A 248 1.19 4.10 10.41
N VAL A 249 -0.11 4.42 10.52
CA VAL A 249 -0.86 4.30 11.78
C VAL A 249 -1.19 2.86 12.17
N LYS A 250 -1.07 1.93 11.22
CA LYS A 250 -1.18 0.49 11.46
C LYS A 250 -0.26 -0.24 10.50
N ASN A 251 0.46 -1.23 11.01
CA ASN A 251 1.28 -2.14 10.23
C ASN A 251 1.28 -3.51 10.91
N LYS A 252 0.79 -4.54 10.23
CA LYS A 252 0.77 -5.94 10.73
C LYS A 252 1.98 -6.76 10.28
N VAL A 253 2.83 -6.20 9.43
CA VAL A 253 3.91 -6.94 8.76
C VAL A 253 5.30 -6.39 9.11
N SER A 254 5.36 -5.24 9.77
CA SER A 254 6.57 -4.54 10.24
C SER A 254 6.16 -3.56 11.34
N PRO A 255 7.10 -3.01 12.15
CA PRO A 255 6.77 -2.05 13.21
C PRO A 255 5.95 -0.84 12.71
N PRO A 256 4.82 -0.49 13.37
CA PRO A 256 3.99 0.66 13.00
C PRO A 256 4.56 2.00 13.51
N PHE A 257 3.82 3.08 13.21
CA PHE A 257 4.02 4.45 13.70
C PHE A 257 5.21 5.23 13.16
N LYS A 258 5.96 4.63 12.23
CA LYS A 258 6.90 5.38 11.38
C LYS A 258 6.13 6.37 10.49
N GLN A 259 6.84 7.39 10.06
CA GLN A 259 6.34 8.43 9.16
C GLN A 259 7.32 8.64 8.02
N ALA A 260 6.79 9.05 6.88
CA ALA A 260 7.54 9.43 5.71
C ALA A 260 7.11 10.82 5.27
N GLU A 261 8.06 11.60 4.75
CA GLU A 261 7.78 12.88 4.12
C GLU A 261 8.38 12.92 2.73
N PHE A 262 7.61 13.44 1.78
CA PHE A 262 8.03 13.55 0.39
C PHE A 262 7.24 14.66 -0.32
N ASP A 263 7.76 15.06 -1.46
CA ASP A 263 7.16 16.12 -2.27
C ASP A 263 6.23 15.48 -3.32
N ILE A 264 5.01 16.01 -3.45
CA ILE A 264 4.10 15.73 -4.57
C ILE A 264 4.08 16.97 -5.46
N LEU A 265 4.66 16.88 -6.65
CA LEU A 265 4.72 17.94 -7.64
C LEU A 265 3.51 17.87 -8.57
N TYR A 266 2.92 19.02 -8.89
CA TYR A 266 1.76 19.07 -9.78
C TYR A 266 2.15 18.58 -11.18
N GLY A 267 1.31 17.72 -11.77
CA GLY A 267 1.55 17.10 -13.07
C GLY A 267 2.66 16.04 -13.15
N HIS A 268 3.38 15.78 -12.06
CA HIS A 268 4.49 14.80 -12.03
C HIS A 268 4.32 13.74 -10.94
N GLY A 269 3.60 14.04 -9.86
CA GLY A 269 3.39 13.10 -8.76
C GLY A 269 4.47 13.17 -7.69
N ILE A 270 4.69 12.04 -7.01
CA ILE A 270 5.72 11.89 -5.99
C ILE A 270 7.09 12.10 -6.61
N SER A 271 7.85 13.05 -6.08
CA SER A 271 9.24 13.26 -6.49
C SER A 271 10.15 12.20 -5.85
N LYS A 272 10.53 11.21 -6.66
CA LYS A 272 11.48 10.16 -6.25
C LYS A 272 12.83 10.78 -5.90
N GLU A 273 13.35 11.65 -6.76
CA GLU A 273 14.65 12.32 -6.62
C GLU A 273 14.65 13.25 -5.40
N GLY A 274 13.56 13.99 -5.18
CA GLY A 274 13.41 14.82 -4.00
C GLY A 274 13.46 14.00 -2.70
N SER A 275 12.82 12.83 -2.70
CA SER A 275 12.86 11.90 -1.56
C SER A 275 14.25 11.30 -1.35
N LEU A 276 14.97 10.96 -2.43
CA LEU A 276 16.33 10.44 -2.37
C LEU A 276 17.33 11.46 -1.80
N ILE A 277 17.19 12.74 -2.17
CA ILE A 277 18.02 13.81 -1.63
C ILE A 277 17.79 13.95 -0.12
N ASP A 278 16.52 14.00 0.32
CA ASP A 278 16.18 14.15 1.73
C ASP A 278 16.72 12.98 2.56
N MET A 279 16.44 11.74 2.13
CA MET A 279 16.91 10.52 2.79
C MET A 279 18.43 10.38 2.73
N GLY A 280 19.05 10.79 1.61
CA GLY A 280 20.49 10.80 1.44
C GLY A 280 21.18 11.74 2.41
N VAL A 281 20.61 12.92 2.66
CA VAL A 281 21.10 13.86 3.67
C VAL A 281 20.88 13.31 5.08
N GLU A 282 19.68 12.82 5.39
CA GLU A 282 19.34 12.26 6.70
C GLU A 282 20.28 11.12 7.10
N HIS A 283 20.64 10.26 6.15
CA HIS A 283 21.51 9.11 6.39
C HIS A 283 22.99 9.35 6.06
N GLY A 284 23.37 10.58 5.69
CA GLY A 284 24.77 10.99 5.51
C GLY A 284 25.44 10.51 4.22
N PHE A 285 24.67 10.06 3.23
CA PHE A 285 25.18 9.76 1.88
C PHE A 285 25.36 11.03 1.05
N VAL A 286 24.44 11.98 1.18
CA VAL A 286 24.51 13.30 0.54
C VAL A 286 24.93 14.32 1.59
N ARG A 287 25.99 15.08 1.32
CA ARG A 287 26.44 16.16 2.20
C ARG A 287 25.74 17.45 1.80
N LYS A 288 25.25 18.18 2.81
CA LYS A 288 24.67 19.52 2.64
C LYS A 288 25.56 20.57 3.32
N SER A 289 26.17 21.43 2.53
CA SER A 289 27.04 22.54 2.99
C SER A 289 26.37 23.87 2.66
N GLY A 290 25.67 24.45 3.63
CA GLY A 290 24.82 25.62 3.38
C GLY A 290 23.67 25.27 2.43
N SER A 291 23.67 25.86 1.24
CA SER A 291 22.70 25.58 0.18
C SER A 291 23.18 24.52 -0.83
N TRP A 292 24.43 24.08 -0.77
CA TRP A 292 25.00 23.12 -1.73
C TRP A 292 24.79 21.67 -1.30
N TYR A 293 24.44 20.81 -2.26
CA TYR A 293 24.35 19.35 -2.10
C TYR A 293 25.49 18.68 -2.85
N THR A 294 26.17 17.73 -2.21
CA THR A 294 27.34 17.02 -2.74
C THR A 294 27.27 15.53 -2.43
N TYR A 295 27.63 14.67 -3.38
CA TYR A 295 27.70 13.22 -3.23
C TYR A 295 29.05 12.74 -3.76
N GLU A 296 29.84 12.05 -2.93
CA GLU A 296 31.17 11.49 -3.28
C GLU A 296 32.18 12.43 -3.97
N GLY A 297 31.97 13.75 -3.85
CA GLY A 297 32.82 14.77 -4.47
C GLY A 297 32.11 15.52 -5.61
N ASP A 298 31.05 14.94 -6.17
CA ASP A 298 30.24 15.54 -7.23
C ASP A 298 29.23 16.54 -6.65
N GLN A 299 29.14 17.70 -7.29
CA GLN A 299 28.18 18.73 -6.93
C GLN A 299 26.83 18.42 -7.59
N LEU A 300 25.85 17.98 -6.82
CA LEU A 300 24.48 17.78 -7.32
C LEU A 300 23.83 19.12 -7.67
N GLY A 301 24.16 20.17 -6.91
CA GLY A 301 23.74 21.53 -7.21
C GLY A 301 23.50 22.41 -5.98
N GLN A 302 23.27 23.69 -6.25
CA GLN A 302 22.89 24.68 -5.25
C GLN A 302 21.35 24.72 -5.10
N GLY A 303 20.84 24.35 -3.93
CA GLY A 303 19.42 24.23 -3.65
C GLY A 303 18.85 22.86 -4.06
N LYS A 304 17.73 22.47 -3.43
CA LYS A 304 17.12 21.15 -3.62
C LYS A 304 16.62 20.95 -5.06
N GLU A 305 16.15 22.02 -5.70
CA GLU A 305 15.63 21.95 -7.08
C GLU A 305 16.72 21.59 -8.09
N ASN A 306 17.89 22.23 -8.01
CA ASN A 306 19.00 21.91 -8.91
C ASN A 306 19.55 20.50 -8.66
N ALA A 307 19.65 20.08 -7.39
CA ALA A 307 20.01 18.70 -7.06
C ALA A 307 18.99 17.69 -7.59
N ARG A 308 17.70 18.02 -7.62
CA ARG A 308 16.66 17.17 -8.21
C ARG A 308 16.84 17.03 -9.72
N LYS A 309 17.06 18.14 -10.42
CA LYS A 309 17.33 18.14 -11.88
C LYS A 309 18.57 17.30 -12.21
N PHE A 310 19.64 17.42 -11.42
CA PHE A 310 20.82 16.60 -11.58
C PHE A 310 20.51 15.10 -11.49
N LEU A 311 19.76 14.65 -10.47
CA LEU A 311 19.40 13.22 -10.33
C LEU A 311 18.41 12.72 -11.39
N LEU A 312 17.60 13.61 -11.99
CA LEU A 312 16.75 13.27 -13.14
C LEU A 312 17.60 12.99 -14.39
N GLU A 313 18.67 13.76 -14.59
CA GLU A 313 19.56 13.64 -15.75
C GLU A 313 20.61 12.52 -15.56
N ASN A 314 20.99 12.22 -14.32
CA ASN A 314 22.05 11.26 -13.97
C ASN A 314 21.46 10.06 -13.20
N THR A 315 20.79 9.18 -13.95
CA THR A 315 20.05 8.03 -13.39
C THR A 315 20.92 6.98 -12.71
N ASP A 316 22.18 6.85 -13.12
CA ASP A 316 23.20 5.99 -12.51
C ASP A 316 23.50 6.42 -11.06
N VAL A 317 23.76 7.71 -10.85
CA VAL A 317 23.99 8.28 -9.51
C VAL A 317 22.74 8.16 -8.65
N ARG A 318 21.56 8.43 -9.24
CA ARG A 318 20.27 8.28 -8.55
C ARG A 318 20.06 6.85 -8.04
N ASP A 319 20.28 5.86 -8.88
CA ASP A 319 20.04 4.44 -8.56
C ASP A 319 21.10 3.91 -7.58
N GLU A 320 22.33 4.41 -7.65
CA GLU A 320 23.37 4.11 -6.66
C GLU A 320 23.01 4.64 -5.26
N ILE A 321 22.57 5.90 -5.16
CA ILE A 321 22.12 6.50 -3.90
C ILE A 321 20.95 5.70 -3.32
N GLU A 322 19.96 5.36 -4.16
CA GLU A 322 18.82 4.55 -3.75
C GLU A 322 19.26 3.19 -3.19
N LYS A 323 20.18 2.51 -3.87
CA LYS A 323 20.72 1.21 -3.44
C LYS A 323 21.42 1.34 -2.08
N LYS A 324 22.31 2.32 -1.90
CA LYS A 324 23.03 2.55 -0.63
C LYS A 324 22.08 2.83 0.53
N ILE A 325 21.02 3.61 0.29
CA ILE A 325 19.98 3.88 1.30
C ILE A 325 19.25 2.59 1.69
N LYS A 326 18.81 1.82 0.70
CA LYS A 326 18.11 0.54 0.90
C LYS A 326 18.95 -0.46 1.68
N GLU A 327 20.21 -0.65 1.29
CA GLU A 327 21.15 -1.55 1.96
C GLU A 327 21.40 -1.16 3.42
N LYS A 328 21.67 0.12 3.68
CA LYS A 328 21.89 0.62 5.06
C LYS A 328 20.68 0.43 5.96
N LEU A 329 19.48 0.53 5.41
CA LEU A 329 18.23 0.44 6.17
C LEU A 329 17.63 -0.96 6.17
N GLY A 330 18.27 -1.94 5.52
CA GLY A 330 17.78 -3.32 5.41
C GLY A 330 16.46 -3.41 4.65
N ILE A 331 16.25 -2.58 3.63
CA ILE A 331 15.01 -2.51 2.85
C ILE A 331 15.24 -3.12 1.47
N GLY A 332 14.59 -4.25 1.21
CA GLY A 332 14.70 -5.02 -0.03
C GLY A 332 14.61 -6.51 0.29
N ALA A 333 14.13 -7.32 -0.65
CA ALA A 333 14.18 -8.77 -0.49
C ALA A 333 15.65 -9.19 -0.31
N ASP A 334 15.95 -9.97 0.74
CA ASP A 334 17.23 -10.65 0.87
C ASP A 334 17.38 -11.60 -0.33
N VAL A 335 18.05 -11.13 -1.40
CA VAL A 335 18.47 -11.97 -2.53
C VAL A 335 19.46 -13.05 -2.07
N THR A 336 19.94 -12.98 -0.83
CA THR A 336 20.83 -13.95 -0.20
C THR A 336 20.13 -15.22 0.30
N ALA A 337 18.79 -15.23 0.40
CA ALA A 337 18.04 -16.41 0.85
C ALA A 337 17.75 -17.42 -0.29
N ASP A 338 17.95 -17.04 -1.55
CA ASP A 338 17.54 -17.83 -2.72
C ASP A 338 18.69 -18.60 -3.40
N ALA A 339 19.89 -18.60 -2.81
CA ALA A 339 21.08 -19.26 -3.38
C ALA A 339 21.44 -20.61 -2.71
N GLY A 340 20.49 -21.27 -2.03
CA GLY A 340 20.79 -22.44 -1.19
C GLY A 340 19.86 -23.64 -1.28
N ALA A 341 18.93 -23.69 -2.25
CA ALA A 341 18.12 -24.88 -2.49
C ALA A 341 18.57 -25.56 -3.79
N GLU A 342 19.69 -26.27 -3.75
CA GLU A 342 19.94 -27.31 -4.75
C GLU A 342 18.80 -28.33 -4.67
N ALA A 343 18.09 -28.48 -5.78
CA ALA A 343 17.08 -29.52 -5.92
C ALA A 343 17.73 -30.90 -5.70
N PRO A 344 17.14 -31.80 -4.90
CA PRO A 344 17.66 -33.15 -4.80
C PRO A 344 17.51 -33.83 -6.16
N VAL A 345 18.65 -34.10 -6.79
CA VAL A 345 18.77 -35.04 -7.91
C VAL A 345 18.60 -36.45 -7.34
N ASP A 346 17.45 -37.07 -7.62
CA ASP A 346 17.22 -38.48 -7.35
C ASP A 346 18.05 -39.36 -8.32
N PHE A 347 18.75 -40.35 -7.75
CA PHE A 347 19.31 -41.51 -8.45
C PHE A 347 18.46 -42.75 -8.17
#